data_AF-A0AAV7J805-F1
#
_entry.id   AF-A0AAV7J805-F1
#
_cell.length_a   1.000
_cell.length_b   1.000
_cell.length_c   1.000
_cell.angle_alpha   90.00
_cell.angle_beta   90.00
_cell.angle_gamma   90.00
#
_symmetry.space_group_name_H-M   'P 1'
#
loop_
_entity.id
_entity.type
_entity.pdbx_description
1 polymer ?
#
loop_
_entity_poly.entity_id
_entity_poly.type
_entity_poly.pdbx_seq_one_letter_code
_entity_poly.pdbx_strand_id
1 'polypeptide(L)'
;MSQSEKNDYIKFRSLPKSFMTICGLWYYENSSLFYRIIPYKQIAICATIAFGMLKYIYENHSNLAIVIKCLSLATGYLFVIFKVMCFTLNKEDLNNLQKALDPYLEETLKGFKISKFILKNVSIFKYITKVHTVIIIFTSLFYVCIPLFLIFYVNHHHINVTHYPGLYQTSYLWARPAKGLGYQIQYLFEVFGAYTLAAMLLKKSHDQILKQ
;
A
#
# COMPACT_ATOMS: atom_id res chain seq x y z
N MET A 1 32.43 -12.20 -9.35
CA MET A 1 31.13 -11.84 -8.77
C MET A 1 30.83 -12.81 -7.65
N SER A 2 30.52 -12.33 -6.45
CA SER A 2 30.16 -13.22 -5.34
C SER A 2 28.79 -13.84 -5.60
N GLN A 3 28.62 -15.13 -5.31
CA GLN A 3 27.32 -15.80 -5.39
C GLN A 3 26.25 -15.12 -4.49
N SER A 4 26.67 -14.43 -3.43
CA SER A 4 25.77 -13.71 -2.52
C SER A 4 25.14 -12.46 -3.15
N GLU A 5 25.92 -11.69 -3.92
CA GLU A 5 25.45 -10.44 -4.55
C GLU A 5 24.43 -10.71 -5.65
N LYS A 6 24.63 -11.80 -6.38
CA LYS A 6 23.72 -12.28 -7.44
C LYS A 6 22.36 -12.71 -6.87
N ASN A 7 22.40 -13.48 -5.77
CA ASN A 7 21.19 -13.91 -5.07
C ASN A 7 20.43 -12.73 -4.44
N ASP A 8 21.14 -11.73 -3.94
CA ASP A 8 20.54 -10.52 -3.38
C ASP A 8 19.81 -9.68 -4.43
N TYR A 9 20.37 -9.56 -5.63
CA TYR A 9 19.73 -8.88 -6.75
C TYR A 9 18.46 -9.60 -7.22
N ILE A 10 18.50 -10.94 -7.33
CA ILE A 10 17.33 -11.75 -7.70
C ILE A 10 16.22 -11.61 -6.65
N LYS A 11 16.56 -11.64 -5.35
CA LYS A 11 15.60 -11.43 -4.27
C LYS A 11 14.96 -10.05 -4.34
N PHE A 12 15.76 -9.00 -4.53
CA PHE A 12 15.27 -7.64 -4.70
C PHE A 12 14.29 -7.54 -5.87
N ARG A 13 14.62 -8.12 -7.03
CA ARG A 13 13.77 -8.14 -8.22
C ARG A 13 12.46 -8.93 -8.04
N SER A 14 12.48 -10.00 -7.24
CA SER A 14 11.30 -10.84 -6.99
C SER A 14 10.28 -10.20 -6.04
N LEU A 15 10.71 -9.31 -5.13
CA LEU A 15 9.86 -8.71 -4.10
C LEU A 15 8.71 -7.86 -4.68
N PRO A 16 8.94 -6.91 -5.60
CA PRO A 16 7.86 -6.12 -6.22
C PRO A 16 6.85 -6.99 -6.96
N LYS A 17 7.35 -8.03 -7.64
CA LYS A 17 6.51 -8.97 -8.39
C LYS A 17 5.56 -9.70 -7.45
N SER A 18 6.04 -10.14 -6.28
CA SER A 18 5.19 -10.73 -5.24
C SER A 18 4.14 -9.76 -4.72
N PHE A 19 4.51 -8.51 -4.38
CA PHE A 19 3.54 -7.50 -3.92
C PHE A 19 2.49 -7.15 -4.98
N MET A 20 2.91 -7.01 -6.23
CA MET A 20 1.99 -6.75 -7.35
C MET A 20 1.06 -7.93 -7.59
N THR A 21 1.52 -9.16 -7.38
CA THR A 21 0.68 -10.36 -7.50
C THR A 21 -0.38 -10.41 -6.41
N ILE A 22 -0.01 -10.12 -5.16
CA ILE A 22 -0.95 -10.09 -4.03
C ILE A 22 -2.04 -9.02 -4.26
N CYS A 23 -1.68 -7.87 -4.82
CA CYS A 23 -2.62 -6.80 -5.13
C CYS A 23 -3.44 -7.04 -6.43
N GLY A 24 -3.26 -8.17 -7.13
CA GLY A 24 -3.93 -8.42 -8.40
C GLY A 24 -3.45 -7.52 -9.56
N LEU A 25 -2.34 -6.82 -9.38
CA LEU A 25 -1.78 -5.86 -10.34
C LEU A 25 -0.82 -6.51 -11.34
N TRP A 26 -0.30 -7.69 -11.04
CA TRP A 26 0.63 -8.38 -11.92
C TRP A 26 -0.10 -9.07 -13.08
N TYR A 27 0.43 -8.95 -14.29
CA TYR A 27 -0.16 -9.58 -15.47
C TYR A 27 0.16 -11.08 -15.54
N TYR A 28 -0.87 -11.91 -15.64
CA TYR A 28 -0.77 -13.33 -15.97
C TYR A 28 -1.59 -13.59 -17.24
N GLU A 29 -0.94 -14.16 -18.27
CA GLU A 29 -1.58 -14.50 -19.57
C GLU A 29 -2.81 -15.41 -19.36
N ASN A 30 -2.74 -16.35 -18.41
CA ASN A 30 -3.85 -17.24 -18.03
C ASN A 30 -4.45 -16.88 -16.65
N SER A 31 -4.73 -15.59 -16.41
CA SER A 31 -5.34 -15.16 -15.14
C SER A 31 -6.82 -15.56 -15.04
N SER A 32 -7.24 -16.03 -13.86
CA SER A 32 -8.66 -16.27 -13.57
C SER A 32 -9.44 -14.95 -13.48
N LEU A 33 -10.73 -14.98 -13.80
CA LEU A 33 -11.61 -13.79 -13.70
C LEU A 33 -11.59 -13.15 -12.30
N PHE A 34 -11.50 -13.96 -11.24
CA PHE A 34 -11.39 -13.49 -9.87
C PHE A 34 -10.18 -12.59 -9.65
N TYR A 35 -9.03 -12.97 -10.20
CA TYR A 35 -7.79 -12.21 -10.08
C TYR A 35 -7.89 -10.84 -10.78
N ARG A 36 -8.58 -10.79 -11.92
CA ARG A 36 -8.80 -9.55 -12.68
C ARG A 36 -9.70 -8.54 -11.95
N ILE A 37 -10.56 -9.00 -11.05
CA ILE A 37 -11.52 -8.16 -10.30
C ILE A 37 -10.87 -7.53 -9.04
N ILE A 38 -9.81 -8.13 -8.49
CA ILE A 38 -9.10 -7.65 -7.28
C ILE A 38 -8.76 -6.15 -7.34
N PRO A 39 -8.09 -5.61 -8.38
CA PRO A 39 -7.73 -4.19 -8.42
C PRO A 39 -8.95 -3.26 -8.44
N TYR A 40 -10.07 -3.67 -9.04
CA TYR A 40 -11.31 -2.88 -9.04
C TYR A 40 -11.96 -2.83 -7.65
N LYS A 41 -11.96 -3.95 -6.91
CA LYS A 41 -12.40 -3.96 -5.51
C LYS A 41 -11.55 -3.03 -4.66
N GLN A 42 -10.23 -3.05 -4.87
CA GLN A 42 -9.29 -2.18 -4.19
C GLN A 42 -9.57 -0.69 -4.46
N ILE A 43 -9.83 -0.32 -5.72
CA ILE A 43 -10.24 1.04 -6.10
C ILE A 43 -11.54 1.43 -5.38
N ALA A 44 -12.56 0.57 -5.39
CA ALA A 44 -13.85 0.86 -4.77
C ALA A 44 -13.73 1.11 -3.26
N ILE A 45 -12.92 0.30 -2.56
CA ILE A 45 -12.66 0.45 -1.12
C ILE A 45 -11.94 1.77 -0.85
N CYS A 46 -10.84 2.05 -1.56
CA CYS A 46 -10.11 3.30 -1.40
C CYS A 46 -10.96 4.53 -1.72
N ALA A 47 -11.79 4.46 -2.76
CA ALA A 47 -12.69 5.55 -3.13
C ALA A 47 -13.71 5.82 -2.02
N THR A 48 -14.33 4.76 -1.48
CA THR A 48 -15.29 4.87 -0.39
C THR A 48 -14.68 5.54 0.85
N ILE A 49 -13.46 5.14 1.23
CA ILE A 49 -12.73 5.75 2.35
C ILE A 49 -12.39 7.21 2.05
N ALA A 50 -11.87 7.51 0.85
CA ALA A 50 -11.52 8.88 0.45
C ALA A 50 -12.75 9.80 0.45
N PHE A 51 -13.89 9.37 -0.09
CA PHE A 51 -15.14 10.12 -0.04
C PHE A 51 -15.64 10.30 1.39
N GLY A 52 -15.54 9.27 2.24
CA GLY A 52 -15.88 9.38 3.65
C GLY A 52 -15.01 10.41 4.39
N MET A 53 -13.72 10.51 4.05
CA MET A 53 -12.81 11.53 4.60
C MET A 53 -13.16 12.93 4.08
N LEU A 54 -13.44 13.08 2.78
CA LEU A 54 -13.83 14.37 2.19
C LEU A 54 -15.14 14.90 2.79
N LYS A 55 -16.12 14.03 3.01
CA LYS A 55 -17.36 14.40 3.72
C LYS A 55 -17.08 14.84 5.15
N TYR A 56 -16.22 14.12 5.88
CA TYR A 56 -15.83 14.49 7.23
C TYR A 56 -15.11 15.84 7.29
N ILE A 57 -14.25 16.13 6.31
CA ILE A 57 -13.59 17.44 6.14
C ILE A 57 -14.62 18.55 5.95
N TYR A 58 -15.62 18.32 5.10
CA TYR A 58 -16.69 19.29 4.86
C TYR A 58 -17.49 19.60 6.14
N GLU A 59 -17.83 18.58 6.92
CA GLU A 59 -18.55 18.71 8.20
C GLU A 59 -17.71 19.41 9.29
N ASN A 60 -16.39 19.25 9.28
CA ASN A 60 -15.48 19.76 10.31
C ASN A 60 -14.52 20.86 9.80
N HIS A 61 -14.93 21.61 8.76
CA HIS A 61 -14.07 22.59 8.08
C HIS A 61 -13.57 23.72 9.00
N SER A 62 -14.24 23.95 10.13
CA SER A 62 -13.84 24.93 11.15
C SER A 62 -12.56 24.54 11.91
N ASN A 63 -12.21 23.26 11.98
CA ASN A 63 -11.01 22.79 12.67
C ASN A 63 -9.89 22.45 11.67
N LEU A 64 -9.01 23.43 11.41
CA LEU A 64 -7.91 23.30 10.45
C LEU A 64 -6.98 22.10 10.74
N ALA A 65 -6.73 21.76 12.01
CA ALA A 65 -5.86 20.63 12.35
C ALA A 65 -6.45 19.29 11.87
N ILE A 66 -7.76 19.12 12.04
CA ILE A 66 -8.50 17.94 11.56
C ILE A 66 -8.53 17.92 10.03
N VAL A 67 -8.80 19.06 9.41
CA VAL A 67 -8.86 19.19 7.95
C VAL A 67 -7.55 18.80 7.29
N ILE A 68 -6.42 19.36 7.74
CA ILE A 68 -5.10 19.07 7.15
C ILE A 68 -4.76 17.58 7.29
N LYS A 69 -5.01 16.99 8.46
CA LYS A 69 -4.77 15.57 8.70
C LYS A 69 -5.61 14.70 7.76
N CYS A 70 -6.92 14.92 7.71
CA CYS A 70 -7.82 14.14 6.85
C CYS A 70 -7.53 14.35 5.37
N LEU A 71 -7.19 15.58 4.96
CA LEU A 71 -6.88 15.90 3.57
C LEU A 71 -5.59 15.20 3.11
N SER A 72 -4.57 15.14 3.96
CA SER A 72 -3.32 14.42 3.66
C SER A 72 -3.57 12.93 3.43
N LEU A 73 -4.43 12.31 4.25
CA LEU A 73 -4.80 10.90 4.12
C LEU A 73 -5.67 10.66 2.88
N ALA A 74 -6.68 11.49 2.66
CA ALA A 74 -7.57 11.40 1.49
C ALA A 74 -6.79 11.52 0.18
N THR A 75 -5.84 12.47 0.13
CA THR A 75 -4.92 12.62 -1.00
C THR A 75 -4.07 11.37 -1.21
N GLY A 76 -3.57 10.76 -0.12
CA GLY A 76 -2.86 9.47 -0.19
C GLY A 76 -3.69 8.35 -0.83
N TYR A 77 -4.97 8.24 -0.46
CA TYR A 77 -5.90 7.29 -1.07
C TYR A 77 -6.17 7.58 -2.54
N LEU A 78 -6.35 8.84 -2.93
CA LEU A 78 -6.52 9.25 -4.33
C LEU A 78 -5.29 8.90 -5.18
N PHE A 79 -4.07 9.13 -4.65
CA PHE A 79 -2.84 8.73 -5.32
C PHE A 79 -2.73 7.21 -5.50
N VAL A 80 -3.19 6.42 -4.52
CA VAL A 80 -3.22 4.96 -4.66
C VAL A 80 -4.22 4.54 -5.72
N ILE A 81 -5.42 5.13 -5.75
CA ILE A 81 -6.42 4.86 -6.80
C ILE A 81 -5.82 5.15 -8.18
N PHE A 82 -5.23 6.33 -8.36
CA PHE A 82 -4.59 6.73 -9.62
C PHE A 82 -3.50 5.73 -10.03
N LYS A 83 -2.65 5.30 -9.09
CA LYS A 83 -1.63 4.28 -9.36
C LYS A 83 -2.23 2.94 -9.77
N VAL A 84 -3.22 2.44 -9.03
CA VAL A 84 -3.89 1.17 -9.37
C VAL A 84 -4.46 1.26 -10.78
N MET A 85 -5.11 2.37 -11.13
CA MET A 85 -5.62 2.61 -12.49
C MET A 85 -4.51 2.61 -13.54
N CYS A 86 -3.43 3.39 -13.33
CA CYS A 86 -2.29 3.41 -14.24
C CYS A 86 -1.68 2.03 -14.45
N PHE A 87 -1.46 1.26 -13.38
CA PHE A 87 -0.92 -0.10 -13.49
C PHE A 87 -1.89 -1.04 -14.19
N THR A 88 -3.19 -0.90 -13.96
CA THR A 88 -4.21 -1.76 -14.59
C THR A 88 -4.33 -1.48 -16.10
N LEU A 89 -4.24 -0.21 -16.51
CA LEU A 89 -4.31 0.20 -17.91
C LEU A 89 -3.03 -0.15 -18.68
N ASN A 90 -1.86 0.07 -18.09
CA ASN A 90 -0.56 -0.14 -18.75
C ASN A 90 0.08 -1.50 -18.41
N LYS A 91 -0.71 -2.48 -17.96
CA LYS A 91 -0.17 -3.78 -17.49
C LYS A 91 0.51 -4.58 -18.60
N GLU A 92 0.03 -4.47 -19.83
CA GLU A 92 0.57 -5.18 -21.00
C GLU A 92 1.91 -4.57 -21.42
N ASP A 93 1.96 -3.24 -21.50
CA ASP A 93 3.20 -2.50 -21.79
C ASP A 93 4.27 -2.75 -20.73
N LEU A 94 3.88 -2.79 -19.44
CA LEU A 94 4.81 -3.10 -18.36
C LEU A 94 5.40 -4.52 -18.49
N ASN A 95 4.58 -5.50 -18.87
CA ASN A 95 5.03 -6.86 -19.09
C ASN A 95 5.95 -6.96 -20.32
N ASN A 96 5.62 -6.25 -21.40
CA ASN A 96 6.44 -6.20 -22.61
C ASN A 96 7.79 -5.53 -22.33
N LEU A 97 7.78 -4.41 -21.60
CA LEU A 97 9.00 -3.74 -21.17
C LEU A 97 9.86 -4.66 -20.32
N GLN A 98 9.27 -5.38 -19.37
CA GLN A 98 10.02 -6.32 -18.54
C GLN A 98 10.60 -7.48 -19.34
N LYS A 99 9.80 -8.12 -20.21
CA LYS A 99 10.27 -9.18 -21.11
C LYS A 99 11.43 -8.69 -22.00
N ALA A 100 11.38 -7.44 -22.45
CA ALA A 100 12.44 -6.85 -23.26
C ALA A 100 13.70 -6.52 -22.43
N LEU A 101 13.55 -6.01 -21.20
CA LEU A 101 14.67 -5.54 -20.37
C LEU A 101 15.42 -6.67 -19.66
N ASP A 102 14.74 -7.78 -19.37
CA ASP A 102 15.27 -8.92 -18.62
C ASP A 102 16.53 -9.53 -19.26
N PRO A 103 16.58 -9.82 -20.58
CA PRO A 103 17.78 -10.33 -21.25
C PRO A 103 18.95 -9.34 -21.21
N TYR A 104 18.68 -8.04 -21.44
CA TYR A 104 19.71 -7.00 -21.42
C TYR A 104 20.34 -6.85 -20.03
N LEU A 105 19.53 -6.94 -18.97
CA LEU A 105 20.01 -6.91 -17.60
C LEU A 105 20.90 -8.13 -17.29
N GLU A 106 20.50 -9.33 -17.71
CA GLU A 106 21.30 -10.55 -17.53
C GLU A 106 22.63 -10.49 -18.28
N GLU A 107 22.63 -9.94 -19.49
CA GLU A 107 23.85 -9.76 -20.28
C GLU A 107 24.78 -8.71 -19.66
N THR A 108 24.24 -7.56 -19.25
CA THR A 108 24.99 -6.48 -18.59
C THR A 108 25.62 -6.95 -17.27
N LEU A 109 24.93 -7.81 -16.53
CA LEU A 109 25.42 -8.41 -15.28
C LEU A 109 26.58 -9.40 -15.49
N LYS A 110 26.81 -9.92 -16.70
CA LYS A 110 28.00 -10.74 -17.02
C LYS A 110 29.28 -9.90 -17.11
N GLY A 111 29.17 -8.60 -17.40
CA GLY A 111 30.30 -7.66 -17.45
C GLY A 111 30.85 -7.33 -16.06
N PHE A 112 32.09 -7.75 -15.77
CA PHE A 112 32.69 -7.64 -14.42
C PHE A 112 32.82 -6.18 -13.91
N LYS A 113 33.12 -5.23 -14.81
CA LYS A 113 33.34 -3.82 -14.47
C LYS A 113 32.03 -3.05 -14.25
N ILE A 114 31.03 -3.31 -15.11
CA ILE A 114 29.73 -2.63 -15.09
C ILE A 114 28.86 -3.17 -13.94
N SER A 115 28.88 -4.48 -13.70
CA SER A 115 28.09 -5.06 -12.60
C SER A 115 28.48 -4.49 -11.24
N LYS A 116 29.78 -4.27 -10.97
CA LYS A 116 30.26 -3.72 -9.69
C LYS A 116 29.76 -2.29 -9.45
N PHE A 117 29.68 -1.47 -10.50
CA PHE A 117 29.14 -0.11 -10.40
C PHE A 117 27.62 -0.12 -10.16
N ILE A 118 26.87 -0.92 -10.94
CA ILE A 118 25.43 -1.09 -10.78
C ILE A 118 25.10 -1.63 -9.38
N LEU A 119 25.81 -2.66 -8.92
CA LEU A 119 25.58 -3.29 -7.61
C LEU A 119 25.90 -2.36 -6.43
N LYS A 120 26.91 -1.49 -6.54
CA LYS A 120 27.20 -0.49 -5.50
C LYS A 120 26.01 0.44 -5.29
N ASN A 121 25.43 0.95 -6.37
CA ASN A 121 24.24 1.79 -6.28
C ASN A 121 23.04 1.00 -5.73
N VAL A 122 22.83 -0.23 -6.22
CA VAL A 122 21.77 -1.13 -5.73
C VAL A 122 21.87 -1.38 -4.22
N SER A 123 23.06 -1.43 -3.63
CA SER A 123 23.22 -1.66 -2.18
C SER A 123 22.70 -0.51 -1.32
N ILE A 124 22.98 0.75 -1.70
CA ILE A 124 22.46 1.95 -1.02
C ILE A 124 20.93 1.98 -1.16
N PHE A 125 20.44 1.71 -2.36
CA PHE A 125 19.01 1.67 -2.64
C PHE A 125 18.28 0.56 -1.89
N LYS A 126 18.90 -0.62 -1.76
CA LYS A 126 18.40 -1.73 -0.95
C LYS A 126 18.27 -1.33 0.52
N TYR A 127 19.25 -0.59 1.06
CA TYR A 127 19.19 -0.09 2.42
C TYR A 127 18.04 0.90 2.62
N ILE A 128 17.91 1.89 1.73
CA ILE A 128 16.81 2.88 1.78
C ILE A 128 15.45 2.17 1.68
N THR A 129 15.31 1.23 0.76
CA THR A 129 14.07 0.44 0.58
C THR A 129 13.74 -0.37 1.83
N LYS A 130 14.74 -1.00 2.45
CA LYS A 130 14.56 -1.77 3.67
C LYS A 130 14.11 -0.89 4.83
N VAL A 131 14.76 0.25 5.04
CA VAL A 131 14.39 1.21 6.10
C VAL A 131 12.97 1.74 5.87
N HIS A 132 12.66 2.16 4.64
CA HIS A 132 11.32 2.64 4.31
C HIS A 132 10.25 1.56 4.48
N THR A 133 10.56 0.32 4.11
CA THR A 133 9.67 -0.83 4.31
C THR A 133 9.37 -1.06 5.79
N VAL A 134 10.41 -1.03 6.62
CA VAL A 134 10.28 -1.18 8.07
C VAL A 134 9.42 -0.05 8.65
N ILE A 135 9.65 1.20 8.24
CA ILE A 135 8.85 2.35 8.68
C ILE A 135 7.38 2.15 8.32
N ILE A 136 7.05 1.78 7.07
CA ILE A 136 5.66 1.56 6.66
C ILE A 136 5.00 0.43 7.46
N ILE A 137 5.72 -0.67 7.69
CA ILE A 137 5.19 -1.80 8.49
C ILE A 137 4.88 -1.33 9.91
N PHE A 138 5.81 -0.62 10.56
CA PHE A 138 5.57 -0.10 11.91
C PHE A 138 4.42 0.91 11.93
N THR A 139 4.40 1.89 11.02
CA THR A 139 3.33 2.89 10.96
C THR A 139 1.96 2.22 10.75
N SER A 140 1.88 1.22 9.86
CA SER A 140 0.66 0.44 9.63
C SER A 140 0.23 -0.33 10.88
N LEU A 141 1.19 -0.99 11.54
CA LEU A 141 0.93 -1.75 12.77
C LEU A 141 0.42 -0.83 13.88
N PHE A 142 1.05 0.32 14.11
CA PHE A 142 0.59 1.30 15.10
C PHE A 142 -0.82 1.81 14.77
N TYR A 143 -1.11 2.08 13.50
CA TYR A 143 -2.44 2.54 13.08
C TYR A 143 -3.55 1.54 13.38
N VAL A 144 -3.26 0.23 13.29
CA VAL A 144 -4.21 -0.85 13.60
C VAL A 144 -4.25 -1.17 15.10
N CYS A 145 -3.10 -1.16 15.78
CA CYS A 145 -3.02 -1.54 17.19
C CYS A 145 -3.60 -0.49 18.13
N ILE A 146 -3.39 0.81 17.87
CA ILE A 146 -3.90 1.90 18.73
C ILE A 146 -5.42 1.78 19.00
N PRO A 147 -6.30 1.65 17.97
CA PRO A 147 -7.73 1.50 18.23
C PRO A 147 -8.07 0.19 18.95
N LEU A 148 -7.34 -0.91 18.71
CA LEU A 148 -7.54 -2.17 19.44
C LEU A 148 -7.21 -2.03 20.93
N PHE A 149 -6.09 -1.37 21.27
CA PHE A 149 -5.72 -1.08 22.66
C PHE A 149 -6.76 -0.20 23.34
N LEU A 150 -7.31 0.81 22.64
CA LEU A 150 -8.37 1.66 23.18
C LEU A 150 -9.66 0.87 23.46
N ILE A 151 -10.07 -0.03 22.56
CA ILE A 151 -11.24 -0.89 22.76
C ILE A 151 -11.01 -1.81 23.97
N PHE A 152 -9.84 -2.42 24.07
CA PHE A 152 -9.49 -3.30 25.19
C PHE A 152 -9.51 -2.55 26.52
N TYR A 153 -8.89 -1.36 26.57
CA TYR A 153 -8.87 -0.51 27.75
C TYR A 153 -10.28 -0.11 28.20
N VAL A 154 -11.10 0.36 27.27
CA VAL A 154 -12.50 0.73 27.52
C VAL A 154 -13.31 -0.45 28.07
N ASN A 155 -13.12 -1.64 27.48
CA ASN A 155 -13.87 -2.83 27.88
C ASN A 155 -13.43 -3.33 29.28
N HIS A 156 -12.13 -3.26 29.56
CA HIS A 156 -11.56 -3.62 30.86
C HIS A 156 -12.04 -2.69 31.99
N HIS A 157 -12.17 -1.39 31.72
CA HIS A 157 -12.62 -0.40 32.69
C HIS A 157 -14.15 -0.17 32.71
N HIS A 158 -14.92 -0.98 31.99
CA HIS A 158 -16.40 -0.88 31.88
C HIS A 158 -16.91 0.55 31.56
N ILE A 159 -16.14 1.30 30.75
CA ILE A 159 -16.51 2.67 30.39
C ILE A 159 -17.60 2.61 29.32
N ASN A 160 -18.75 3.23 29.59
CA ASN A 160 -19.86 3.34 28.64
C ASN A 160 -19.55 4.37 27.55
N VAL A 161 -18.80 3.97 26.53
CA VAL A 161 -18.60 4.79 25.33
C VAL A 161 -19.79 4.63 24.40
N THR A 162 -20.31 5.76 23.93
CA THR A 162 -21.40 5.81 22.94
C THR A 162 -20.94 5.38 21.55
N HIS A 163 -19.65 5.55 21.20
CA HIS A 163 -19.09 5.09 19.92
C HIS A 163 -17.63 4.64 20.09
N TYR A 164 -17.27 3.47 19.55
CA TYR A 164 -15.87 3.06 19.47
C TYR A 164 -15.11 3.90 18.41
N PRO A 165 -13.82 4.22 18.65
CA PRO A 165 -13.01 4.92 17.68
C PRO A 165 -12.83 4.06 16.42
N GLY A 166 -13.04 4.66 15.25
CA GLY A 166 -12.67 4.06 13.96
C GLY A 166 -11.18 4.23 13.67
N LEU A 167 -10.65 3.53 12.67
CA LEU A 167 -9.28 3.71 12.20
C LEU A 167 -9.09 5.12 11.63
N TYR A 168 -10.13 5.60 10.95
CA TYR A 168 -10.14 6.90 10.29
C TYR A 168 -11.27 7.80 10.80
N GLN A 169 -11.01 9.11 10.71
CA GLN A 169 -12.02 10.13 10.92
C GLN A 169 -12.82 10.31 9.62
N THR A 170 -13.85 9.47 9.45
CA THR A 170 -14.66 9.36 8.24
C THR A 170 -16.15 9.46 8.54
N SER A 171 -16.87 10.23 7.73
CA SER A 171 -18.33 10.24 7.73
C SER A 171 -18.82 9.44 6.54
N TYR A 172 -19.19 8.17 6.76
CA TYR A 172 -19.75 7.35 5.68
C TYR A 172 -21.20 7.75 5.36
N LEU A 173 -21.74 7.18 4.29
CA LEU A 173 -23.14 7.37 3.91
C LEU A 173 -24.09 6.55 4.80
N TRP A 174 -23.62 5.44 5.35
CA TRP A 174 -24.38 4.63 6.30
C TRP A 174 -24.13 5.09 7.74
N ALA A 175 -25.11 4.82 8.62
CA ALA A 175 -25.00 5.11 10.04
C ALA A 175 -23.85 4.29 10.66
N ARG A 176 -22.99 4.94 11.45
CA ARG A 176 -21.87 4.28 12.11
C ARG A 176 -22.41 3.40 13.26
N PRO A 177 -22.25 2.08 13.20
CA PRO A 177 -22.68 1.21 14.28
C PRO A 177 -21.82 1.46 15.53
N ALA A 178 -22.47 1.68 16.67
CA ALA A 178 -21.80 1.97 17.93
C ALA A 178 -21.03 0.76 18.49
N LYS A 179 -21.62 -0.44 18.41
CA LYS A 179 -21.07 -1.73 18.89
C LYS A 179 -21.59 -2.89 18.04
N GLY A 180 -21.00 -4.08 18.19
CA GLY A 180 -21.48 -5.33 17.57
C GLY A 180 -20.88 -5.64 16.19
N LEU A 181 -21.50 -6.59 15.47
CA LEU A 181 -20.99 -7.12 14.19
C LEU A 181 -20.81 -6.03 13.12
N GLY A 182 -21.72 -5.04 13.06
CA GLY A 182 -21.61 -3.94 12.10
C GLY A 182 -20.33 -3.13 12.27
N TYR A 183 -19.90 -2.89 13.52
CA TYR A 183 -18.64 -2.19 13.81
C TYR A 183 -17.44 -3.03 13.38
N GLN A 184 -17.47 -4.35 13.63
CA GLN A 184 -16.40 -5.25 13.21
C GLN A 184 -16.24 -5.29 11.69
N ILE A 185 -17.34 -5.33 10.94
CA ILE A 185 -17.31 -5.30 9.46
C ILE A 185 -16.71 -3.99 8.96
N GLN A 186 -17.14 -2.86 9.51
CA GLN A 186 -16.60 -1.55 9.14
C GLN A 186 -15.12 -1.41 9.52
N TYR A 187 -14.73 -1.93 10.68
CA TYR A 187 -13.34 -1.95 11.11
C TYR A 187 -12.46 -2.78 10.16
N LEU A 188 -12.91 -3.99 9.78
CA LEU A 188 -12.22 -4.83 8.81
C LEU A 188 -12.10 -4.15 7.44
N PHE A 189 -13.14 -3.44 7.01
CA PHE A 189 -13.12 -2.65 5.78
C PHE A 189 -12.04 -1.55 5.82
N GLU A 190 -11.96 -0.80 6.93
CA GLU A 190 -10.93 0.23 7.12
C GLU A 190 -9.51 -0.35 7.20
N VAL A 191 -9.34 -1.49 7.88
CA VAL A 191 -8.07 -2.21 7.94
C VAL A 191 -7.63 -2.68 6.56
N PHE A 192 -8.57 -3.16 5.73
CA PHE A 192 -8.26 -3.56 4.36
C PHE A 192 -7.82 -2.36 3.49
N GLY A 193 -8.45 -1.20 3.69
CA GLY A 193 -8.03 0.07 3.09
C GLY A 193 -6.63 0.51 3.54
N ALA A 194 -6.33 0.39 4.83
CA ALA A 194 -5.02 0.71 5.40
C ALA A 194 -3.92 -0.19 4.84
N TYR A 195 -4.19 -1.51 4.77
CA TYR A 195 -3.29 -2.49 4.17
C TYR A 195 -2.99 -2.17 2.71
N THR A 196 -4.04 -1.83 1.95
CA THR A 196 -3.94 -1.41 0.55
C THR A 196 -3.02 -0.19 0.38
N LEU A 197 -3.21 0.83 1.22
CA LEU A 197 -2.39 2.04 1.21
C LEU A 197 -0.93 1.70 1.51
N ALA A 198 -0.69 0.89 2.54
CA ALA A 198 0.66 0.44 2.92
C ALA A 198 1.35 -0.36 1.81
N ALA A 199 0.66 -1.35 1.22
CA ALA A 199 1.19 -2.18 0.14
C ALA A 199 1.60 -1.34 -1.09
N MET A 200 0.81 -0.32 -1.44
CA MET A 200 1.10 0.54 -2.59
C MET A 200 2.16 1.63 -2.31
N LEU A 201 2.33 2.02 -1.05
CA LEU A 201 3.45 2.87 -0.62
C LEU A 201 4.78 2.12 -0.65
N LEU A 202 4.80 0.85 -0.19
CA LEU A 202 5.96 -0.04 -0.28
C LEU A 202 6.46 -0.16 -1.73
N LYS A 203 5.53 -0.26 -2.69
CA LYS A 203 5.87 -0.29 -4.11
C LYS A 203 6.51 1.01 -4.62
N LYS A 204 6.03 2.19 -4.20
CA LYS A 204 6.58 3.49 -4.65
C LYS A 204 8.07 3.60 -4.35
N SER A 205 8.46 3.17 -3.15
CA SER A 205 9.86 3.17 -2.73
C SER A 205 10.71 2.29 -3.64
N HIS A 206 10.15 1.21 -4.17
CA HIS A 206 10.87 0.30 -5.05
C HIS A 206 10.95 0.81 -6.51
N ASP A 207 9.92 1.51 -7.00
CA ASP A 207 9.85 1.98 -8.39
C ASP A 207 10.63 3.28 -8.64
N GLN A 208 10.70 4.22 -7.68
CA GLN A 208 11.51 5.45 -7.82
C GLN A 208 13.02 5.18 -7.89
N ILE A 209 13.43 3.97 -7.51
CA ILE A 209 14.82 3.53 -7.46
C ILE A 209 15.31 2.97 -8.80
N LEU A 210 14.41 2.51 -9.68
CA LEU A 210 14.77 1.98 -11.01
C LEU A 210 14.90 3.07 -12.09
N LYS A 211 14.54 4.33 -11.78
CA LYS A 211 14.58 5.47 -12.71
C LYS A 211 15.75 6.44 -12.49
N GLN A 212 16.68 6.14 -11.58
CA GLN A 212 17.93 6.89 -11.33
C GLN A 212 19.13 6.02 -11.68
#